data_AF-A0A260BU79-F1
#
_entry.id   AF-A0A260BU79-F1
#
_cell.length_a   1.000
_cell.length_b   1.000
_cell.length_c   1.000
_cell.angle_alpha   90.00
_cell.angle_beta   90.00
_cell.angle_gamma   90.00
#
_symmetry.space_group_name_H-M   'P 1'
#
loop_
_entity.id
_entity.type
_entity.pdbx_description
1 polymer ?
#
loop_
_entity_poly.entity_id
_entity_poly.type
_entity_poly.pdbx_seq_one_letter_code
_entity_poly.pdbx_strand_id
1 'polypeptide(L)'
;MTVVNDLSHLALTELDPSDYAVPTIAPIRTSGHLDPVFCVHPLVGVVDCYAGLATHVDDARPIYGVQVPASGERAESLAALAASYADDIVRVQTDGAVHLLGMSFGGVLAHAIAVELQGRGITVGALTLLDSDPVHARAEGADLLASMGDEIDRSHVEELLAVASHNDELVQRHLPGIYFGDILAVSSVGTDSGSAWHPFVCGTVTKYLVPDAASFDVVGPLVDSYLS
;
A
#
# COMPACT_ATOMS: atom_id res chain seq x y z
N MET A 1 7.37 10.24 -48.05
CA MET A 1 8.34 11.12 -47.37
C MET A 1 8.29 10.73 -45.90
N THR A 2 9.22 9.89 -45.47
CA THR A 2 9.23 9.30 -44.12
C THR A 2 9.92 10.28 -43.19
N VAL A 3 9.20 10.84 -42.22
CA VAL A 3 9.81 11.63 -41.14
C VAL A 3 10.29 10.63 -40.10
N VAL A 4 11.60 10.42 -40.08
CA VAL A 4 12.31 9.74 -39.00
C VAL A 4 12.46 10.79 -37.90
N ASN A 5 11.80 10.61 -36.76
CA ASN A 5 11.99 11.51 -35.62
C ASN A 5 13.30 11.13 -34.94
N ASP A 6 14.33 11.92 -35.20
CA ASP A 6 15.64 11.84 -34.57
C ASP A 6 15.53 12.26 -33.09
N LEU A 7 15.76 11.32 -32.18
CA LEU A 7 15.69 11.53 -30.73
C LEU A 7 16.99 12.11 -30.13
N SER A 8 17.89 12.64 -30.96
CA SER A 8 19.18 13.21 -30.53
C SER A 8 19.09 14.52 -29.71
N HIS A 9 17.88 15.04 -29.43
CA HIS A 9 17.70 16.34 -28.77
C HIS A 9 17.11 16.33 -27.35
N LEU A 10 16.97 15.16 -26.71
CA LEU A 10 16.84 15.12 -25.25
C LEU A 10 18.23 15.29 -24.62
N ALA A 11 18.82 16.46 -24.86
CA ALA A 11 19.88 16.97 -24.01
C ALA A 11 19.30 17.06 -22.60
N LEU A 12 20.02 16.47 -21.65
CA LEU A 12 19.80 16.56 -20.22
C LEU A 12 19.82 18.03 -19.81
N THR A 13 18.71 18.74 -20.00
CA THR A 13 18.40 19.95 -19.25
C THR A 13 18.27 19.53 -17.81
N GLU A 14 19.12 20.12 -16.97
CA GLU A 14 19.11 19.99 -15.52
C GLU A 14 17.65 20.07 -15.02
N LEU A 15 17.12 18.93 -14.59
CA LEU A 15 15.85 18.86 -13.90
C LEU A 15 16.02 19.60 -12.57
N ASP A 16 15.07 20.47 -12.23
CA ASP A 16 14.99 21.07 -10.90
C ASP A 16 14.91 19.91 -9.88
N PRO A 17 15.65 19.90 -8.77
CA PRO A 17 15.47 18.91 -7.72
C PRO A 17 14.01 18.77 -7.23
N SER A 18 13.17 19.80 -7.41
CA SER A 18 11.72 19.72 -7.15
C SER A 18 10.92 18.92 -8.18
N ASP A 19 11.46 18.65 -9.37
CA ASP A 19 10.84 17.79 -10.40
C ASP A 19 10.95 16.30 -10.07
N TYR A 20 11.72 15.94 -9.03
CA TYR A 20 11.73 14.59 -8.42
C TYR A 20 10.72 14.48 -7.27
N ALA A 21 9.62 15.21 -7.32
CA ALA A 21 8.53 15.01 -6.37
C ALA A 21 8.02 13.58 -6.49
N VAL A 22 8.38 12.72 -5.53
CA VAL A 22 7.93 11.34 -5.52
C VAL A 22 6.41 11.36 -5.30
N PRO A 23 5.61 10.91 -6.27
CA PRO A 23 4.15 11.00 -6.17
C PRO A 23 3.65 10.05 -5.08
N THR A 24 2.57 10.45 -4.38
CA THR A 24 1.86 9.56 -3.44
C THR A 24 1.47 8.25 -4.11
N ILE A 25 0.95 8.34 -5.35
CA ILE A 25 0.61 7.17 -6.16
C ILE A 25 1.78 6.84 -7.08
N ALA A 26 2.51 5.78 -6.74
CA ALA A 26 3.67 5.33 -7.50
C ALA A 26 3.28 4.21 -8.48
N PRO A 27 3.62 4.30 -9.77
CA PRO A 27 3.34 3.23 -10.72
C PRO A 27 4.24 2.03 -10.46
N ILE A 28 3.64 0.84 -10.30
CA ILE A 28 4.36 -0.45 -10.30
C ILE A 28 4.17 -1.14 -11.65
N ARG A 29 2.91 -1.23 -12.11
CA ARG A 29 2.54 -1.65 -13.47
C ARG A 29 1.30 -0.88 -13.92
N THR A 30 1.41 -0.08 -14.97
CA THR A 30 0.29 0.78 -15.45
C THR A 30 -0.49 0.17 -16.60
N SER A 31 0.01 -0.89 -17.22
CA SER A 31 -0.70 -1.62 -18.28
C SER A 31 -1.86 -2.42 -17.71
N GLY A 32 -2.94 -2.50 -18.48
CA GLY A 32 -4.13 -3.28 -18.12
C GLY A 32 -5.43 -2.53 -18.43
N HIS A 33 -6.54 -3.22 -18.27
CA HIS A 33 -7.89 -2.68 -18.43
C HIS A 33 -8.86 -3.12 -17.32
N LEU A 34 -8.43 -3.97 -16.39
CA LEU A 34 -9.17 -4.30 -15.18
C LEU A 34 -9.00 -3.19 -14.14
N ASP A 35 -9.90 -3.17 -13.16
CA ASP A 35 -9.83 -2.25 -12.03
C ASP A 35 -8.52 -2.44 -11.24
N PRO A 36 -7.80 -1.37 -10.93
CA PRO A 36 -6.46 -1.43 -10.38
C PRO A 36 -6.44 -1.88 -8.92
N VAL A 37 -5.29 -2.42 -8.50
CA VAL A 37 -4.98 -2.65 -7.08
C VAL A 37 -3.99 -1.59 -6.58
N PHE A 38 -4.30 -1.01 -5.42
CA PHE A 38 -3.49 -0.02 -4.72
C PHE A 38 -2.84 -0.67 -3.50
N CYS A 39 -1.50 -0.71 -3.49
CA CYS A 39 -0.67 -1.31 -2.47
C CYS A 39 -0.20 -0.24 -1.47
N VAL A 40 -0.76 -0.26 -0.27
CA VAL A 40 -0.53 0.75 0.77
C VAL A 40 0.78 0.48 1.50
N HIS A 41 1.62 1.50 1.63
CA HIS A 41 2.95 1.37 2.20
C HIS A 41 2.96 0.71 3.61
N PRO A 42 3.99 -0.10 3.93
CA PRO A 42 4.28 -0.53 5.30
C PRO A 42 4.80 0.64 6.15
N LEU A 43 5.17 0.38 7.41
CA LEU A 43 5.49 1.40 8.41
C LEU A 43 6.48 2.47 7.92
N VAL A 44 7.48 2.08 7.12
CA VAL A 44 8.55 2.96 6.63
C VAL A 44 8.14 3.95 5.53
N GLY A 45 6.96 3.81 4.94
CA GLY A 45 6.41 4.81 4.01
C GLY A 45 6.69 4.61 2.52
N VAL A 46 7.43 3.56 2.14
CA VAL A 46 7.81 3.26 0.74
C VAL A 46 7.21 1.95 0.25
N VAL A 47 6.99 1.81 -1.06
CA VAL A 47 6.20 0.72 -1.67
C VAL A 47 7.04 -0.31 -2.42
N ASP A 48 8.37 -0.19 -2.39
CA ASP A 48 9.28 -1.05 -3.16
C ASP A 48 9.10 -2.54 -2.88
N CYS A 49 8.67 -2.89 -1.66
CA CYS A 49 8.38 -4.27 -1.30
C CYS A 49 7.31 -4.92 -2.20
N TYR A 50 6.40 -4.15 -2.78
CA TYR A 50 5.32 -4.65 -3.64
C TYR A 50 5.73 -4.93 -5.09
N ALA A 51 6.96 -4.61 -5.50
CA ALA A 51 7.41 -4.82 -6.88
C ALA A 51 7.27 -6.28 -7.34
N GLY A 52 7.48 -7.24 -6.44
CA GLY A 52 7.34 -8.68 -6.71
C GLY A 52 5.91 -9.12 -7.05
N LEU A 53 4.88 -8.38 -6.63
CA LEU A 53 3.47 -8.73 -6.84
C LEU A 53 3.11 -8.78 -8.33
N ALA A 54 3.72 -7.93 -9.16
CA ALA A 54 3.44 -7.87 -10.60
C ALA A 54 3.70 -9.21 -11.32
N THR A 55 4.57 -10.06 -10.80
CA THR A 55 4.84 -11.38 -11.41
C THR A 55 3.67 -12.36 -11.26
N HIS A 56 2.75 -12.10 -10.33
CA HIS A 56 1.72 -13.06 -9.92
C HIS A 56 0.29 -12.61 -10.25
N VAL A 57 0.05 -11.31 -10.33
CA VAL A 57 -1.28 -10.74 -10.62
C VAL A 57 -1.47 -10.60 -12.14
N ASP A 58 -2.68 -10.91 -12.64
CA ASP A 58 -3.09 -10.77 -14.04
C ASP A 58 -2.51 -9.51 -14.69
N ASP A 59 -1.84 -9.67 -15.84
CA ASP A 59 -1.21 -8.59 -16.61
C ASP A 59 -2.23 -7.53 -17.10
N ALA A 60 -3.52 -7.89 -17.17
CA ALA A 60 -4.61 -6.98 -17.44
C ALA A 60 -4.99 -6.09 -16.24
N ARG A 61 -4.40 -6.29 -15.06
CA ARG A 61 -4.65 -5.49 -13.85
C ARG A 61 -3.49 -4.53 -13.56
N PRO A 62 -3.73 -3.21 -13.59
CA PRO A 62 -2.76 -2.23 -13.15
C PRO A 62 -2.50 -2.33 -11.64
N ILE A 63 -1.27 -2.03 -11.23
CA ILE A 63 -0.79 -2.05 -9.85
C ILE A 63 -0.14 -0.70 -9.56
N TYR A 64 -0.60 -0.06 -8.49
CA TYR A 64 -0.05 1.19 -7.99
C TYR A 64 0.35 1.02 -6.53
N GLY A 65 1.47 1.61 -6.12
CA GLY A 65 1.80 1.81 -4.72
C GLY A 65 1.20 3.12 -4.19
N VAL A 66 0.84 3.14 -2.91
CA VAL A 66 0.45 4.34 -2.17
C VAL A 66 1.50 4.58 -1.10
N GLN A 67 2.32 5.61 -1.28
CA GLN A 67 3.50 5.91 -0.46
C GLN A 67 3.43 7.31 0.16
N VAL A 68 4.31 7.58 1.12
CA VAL A 68 4.43 8.91 1.74
C VAL A 68 4.88 9.92 0.67
N PRO A 69 4.18 11.06 0.51
CA PRO A 69 4.55 12.08 -0.47
C PRO A 69 5.85 12.79 -0.06
N ALA A 70 6.61 13.24 -1.06
CA ALA A 70 7.81 14.04 -0.85
C ALA A 70 7.54 15.45 -0.26
N SER A 71 6.27 15.85 -0.09
CA SER A 71 5.91 17.16 0.50
C SER A 71 6.36 17.31 1.96
N GLY A 72 6.66 16.21 2.65
CA GLY A 72 7.03 16.21 4.06
C GLY A 72 5.87 16.51 5.01
N GLU A 73 4.66 16.70 4.48
CA GLU A 73 3.46 16.88 5.30
C GLU A 73 3.19 15.63 6.13
N ARG A 74 2.77 15.84 7.38
CA ARG A 74 2.54 14.77 8.35
C ARG A 74 1.07 14.82 8.76
N ALA A 75 0.38 13.71 8.59
CA ALA A 75 -1.03 13.62 8.95
C ALA A 75 -1.21 13.67 10.47
N GLU A 76 -2.27 14.31 10.95
CA GLU A 76 -2.52 14.42 12.40
C GLU A 76 -3.13 13.14 13.00
N SER A 77 -3.68 12.25 12.15
CA SER A 77 -4.27 10.97 12.53
C SER A 77 -4.22 9.98 11.37
N LEU A 78 -4.32 8.68 11.67
CA LEU A 78 -4.42 7.64 10.65
C LEU A 78 -5.67 7.85 9.76
N ALA A 79 -6.78 8.33 10.33
CA ALA A 79 -7.99 8.65 9.57
C ALA A 79 -7.77 9.82 8.59
N ALA A 80 -7.04 10.85 9.00
CA ALA A 80 -6.67 11.95 8.10
C ALA A 80 -5.74 11.48 6.97
N LEU A 81 -4.79 10.60 7.28
CA LEU A 81 -3.93 9.99 6.28
C LEU A 81 -4.74 9.14 5.29
N ALA A 82 -5.66 8.32 5.79
CA ALA A 82 -6.57 7.52 4.96
C ALA A 82 -7.44 8.38 4.04
N ALA A 83 -7.97 9.50 4.54
CA ALA A 83 -8.74 10.45 3.74
C ALA A 83 -7.92 11.10 2.63
N SER A 84 -6.66 11.47 2.92
CA SER A 84 -5.75 12.01 1.91
C SER A 84 -5.40 10.96 0.85
N TYR A 85 -5.14 9.71 1.25
CA TYR A 85 -4.85 8.63 0.31
C TYR A 85 -6.08 8.25 -0.52
N ALA A 86 -7.27 8.27 0.08
CA ALA A 86 -8.52 8.10 -0.66
C ALA A 86 -8.69 9.19 -1.72
N ASP A 87 -8.36 10.46 -1.42
CA ASP A 87 -8.39 11.55 -2.41
C ASP A 87 -7.45 11.29 -3.59
N ASP A 88 -6.24 10.79 -3.33
CA ASP A 88 -5.27 10.48 -4.38
C ASP A 88 -5.68 9.25 -5.21
N ILE A 89 -6.23 8.22 -4.57
CA ILE A 89 -6.73 7.01 -5.24
C ILE A 89 -7.86 7.35 -6.22
N VAL A 90 -8.83 8.18 -5.81
CA VAL A 90 -10.00 8.50 -6.66
C VAL A 90 -9.67 9.44 -7.81
N ARG A 91 -8.54 10.14 -7.75
CA ARG A 91 -8.00 10.89 -8.89
C ARG A 91 -7.44 9.98 -9.97
N VAL A 92 -6.98 8.79 -9.60
CA VAL A 92 -6.44 7.79 -10.52
C VAL A 92 -7.53 6.86 -11.03
N GLN A 93 -8.36 6.32 -10.14
CA GLN A 93 -9.48 5.45 -10.47
C GLN A 93 -10.79 6.23 -10.40
N THR A 94 -11.17 6.84 -11.53
CA THR A 94 -12.34 7.73 -11.61
C THR A 94 -13.67 6.99 -11.81
N ASP A 95 -13.62 5.76 -12.33
CA ASP A 95 -14.76 4.88 -12.58
C ASP A 95 -14.34 3.43 -12.32
N GLY A 96 -15.24 2.60 -11.81
CA GLY A 96 -14.96 1.22 -11.41
C GLY A 96 -14.64 1.04 -9.93
N ALA A 97 -14.34 -0.19 -9.53
CA ALA A 97 -14.01 -0.54 -8.16
C ALA A 97 -12.55 -0.17 -7.83
N VAL A 98 -12.29 0.02 -6.54
CA VAL A 98 -10.94 0.15 -5.99
C VAL A 98 -10.58 -1.15 -5.28
N HIS A 99 -9.44 -1.74 -5.63
CA HIS A 99 -8.88 -2.86 -4.87
C HIS A 99 -7.74 -2.37 -3.99
N LEU A 100 -7.70 -2.82 -2.74
CA LEU A 100 -6.71 -2.39 -1.74
C LEU A 100 -5.93 -3.59 -1.24
N LEU A 101 -4.61 -3.41 -1.10
CA LEU A 101 -3.71 -4.37 -0.49
C LEU A 101 -2.79 -3.63 0.47
N GLY A 102 -2.59 -4.17 1.68
CA GLY A 102 -1.68 -3.56 2.64
C GLY A 102 -0.98 -4.60 3.50
N MET A 103 0.33 -4.41 3.71
CA MET A 103 1.16 -5.25 4.56
C MET A 103 1.44 -4.57 5.90
N SER A 104 1.27 -5.30 7.01
CA SER A 104 1.53 -4.83 8.37
C SER A 104 0.77 -3.52 8.66
N PHE A 105 1.46 -2.42 9.00
CA PHE A 105 0.89 -1.08 9.11
C PHE A 105 0.00 -0.72 7.90
N GLY A 106 0.45 -1.04 6.69
CA GLY A 106 -0.26 -0.78 5.45
C GLY A 106 -1.61 -1.48 5.39
N GLY A 107 -1.78 -2.63 6.06
CA GLY A 107 -3.08 -3.31 6.15
C GLY A 107 -4.09 -2.55 7.01
N VAL A 108 -3.65 -1.98 8.13
CA VAL A 108 -4.50 -1.11 8.97
C VAL A 108 -4.91 0.14 8.21
N LEU A 109 -3.96 0.75 7.51
CA LEU A 109 -4.23 1.92 6.69
C LEU A 109 -5.11 1.59 5.47
N ALA A 110 -4.91 0.44 4.81
CA ALA A 110 -5.78 -0.03 3.73
C ALA A 110 -7.22 -0.25 4.20
N HIS A 111 -7.43 -0.82 5.39
CA HIS A 111 -8.76 -0.93 5.99
C HIS A 111 -9.38 0.44 6.25
N ALA A 112 -8.64 1.38 6.84
CA ALA A 112 -9.13 2.74 7.07
C ALA A 112 -9.49 3.48 5.77
N ILE A 113 -8.68 3.32 4.71
CA ILE A 113 -8.98 3.84 3.37
C ILE A 113 -10.25 3.20 2.83
N ALA A 114 -10.42 1.89 2.99
CA ALA A 114 -11.62 1.19 2.53
C ALA A 114 -12.88 1.72 3.21
N VAL A 115 -12.85 1.93 4.53
CA VAL A 115 -13.95 2.53 5.30
C VAL A 115 -14.26 3.95 4.80
N GLU A 116 -13.24 4.76 4.55
CA GLU A 116 -13.39 6.11 4.03
C GLU A 116 -14.00 6.14 2.62
N LEU A 117 -13.52 5.28 1.72
CA LEU A 117 -14.07 5.13 0.36
C LEU A 117 -15.55 4.70 0.40
N GLN A 118 -15.92 3.79 1.28
CA GLN A 118 -17.32 3.39 1.49
C GLN A 118 -18.17 4.55 1.99
N GLY A 119 -17.65 5.37 2.91
CA GLY A 119 -18.30 6.60 3.38
C GLY A 119 -18.57 7.60 2.26
N ARG A 120 -17.76 7.58 1.19
CA ARG A 120 -17.92 8.40 -0.02
C ARG A 120 -18.78 7.75 -1.11
N GLY A 121 -19.28 6.53 -0.88
CA GLY A 121 -20.05 5.78 -1.86
C GLY A 121 -19.22 5.12 -2.97
N ILE A 122 -17.91 4.99 -2.78
CA ILE A 122 -17.00 4.33 -3.73
C ILE A 122 -16.92 2.85 -3.40
N THR A 123 -17.00 2.01 -4.44
CA THR A 123 -16.96 0.55 -4.29
C THR A 123 -15.53 0.09 -4.06
N VAL A 124 -15.32 -0.63 -2.95
CA VAL A 124 -14.10 -1.40 -2.70
C VAL A 124 -14.35 -2.83 -3.19
N GLY A 125 -13.64 -3.24 -4.24
CA GLY A 125 -13.84 -4.55 -4.88
C GLY A 125 -13.15 -5.68 -4.12
N ALA A 126 -11.97 -5.43 -3.58
CA ALA A 126 -11.24 -6.37 -2.72
C ALA A 126 -10.42 -5.61 -1.69
N LEU A 127 -10.32 -6.16 -0.48
CA LEU A 127 -9.43 -5.68 0.58
C LEU A 127 -8.57 -6.85 1.07
N THR A 128 -7.26 -6.76 0.83
CA THR A 128 -6.27 -7.78 1.23
C THR A 128 -5.32 -7.26 2.30
N LEU A 129 -5.21 -8.00 3.39
CA LEU A 129 -4.43 -7.66 4.59
C LEU A 129 -3.34 -8.71 4.79
N LEU A 130 -2.08 -8.32 4.63
CA LEU A 130 -0.92 -9.21 4.76
C LEU A 130 -0.23 -8.95 6.09
N ASP A 131 -0.14 -9.97 6.95
CA ASP A 131 0.50 -9.94 8.26
C ASP A 131 0.15 -8.69 9.08
N SER A 132 -1.13 -8.35 9.07
CA SER A 132 -1.66 -7.11 9.65
C SER A 132 -2.64 -7.42 10.77
N ASP A 133 -2.50 -6.69 11.88
CA ASP A 133 -3.37 -6.78 13.05
C ASP A 133 -4.11 -5.44 13.22
N PRO A 134 -5.44 -5.42 13.40
CA PRO A 134 -6.22 -4.19 13.56
C PRO A 134 -5.87 -3.41 14.82
N VAL A 135 -5.30 -4.08 15.83
CA VAL A 135 -4.80 -3.47 17.07
C VAL A 135 -3.30 -3.68 17.08
N HIS A 136 -2.59 -2.82 16.34
CA HIS A 136 -1.16 -2.96 16.11
C HIS A 136 -0.38 -3.09 17.44
N ALA A 137 0.18 -4.28 17.68
CA ALA A 137 1.15 -4.47 18.75
C ALA A 137 2.43 -3.71 18.36
N ARG A 138 2.96 -2.89 19.28
CA ARG A 138 4.13 -2.03 19.08
C ARG A 138 5.26 -2.75 18.31
N ALA A 139 5.60 -2.25 17.13
CA ALA A 139 6.80 -2.65 16.40
C ALA A 139 7.87 -1.55 16.54
N GLU A 140 9.11 -1.92 16.84
CA GLU A 140 10.22 -0.94 16.85
C GLU A 140 10.71 -0.72 15.42
N GLY A 141 10.49 0.48 14.87
CA GLY A 141 10.83 0.80 13.47
C GLY A 141 12.30 0.61 13.08
N ALA A 142 13.20 0.54 14.06
CA ALA A 142 14.62 0.25 13.86
C ALA A 142 14.87 -1.18 13.35
N ASP A 143 14.07 -2.16 13.79
CA ASP A 143 14.24 -3.57 13.39
C ASP A 143 13.86 -3.78 11.93
N LEU A 144 12.83 -3.07 11.44
CA LEU A 144 12.40 -3.13 10.04
C LEU A 144 13.46 -2.54 9.10
N LEU A 145 14.06 -1.40 9.45
CA LEU A 145 15.08 -0.77 8.61
C LEU A 145 16.40 -1.55 8.60
N ALA A 146 16.75 -2.21 9.70
CA ALA A 146 17.90 -3.12 9.74
C ALA A 146 17.79 -4.27 8.72
N SER A 147 16.57 -4.64 8.31
CA SER A 147 16.33 -5.65 7.27
C SER A 147 16.43 -5.12 5.83
N MET A 148 16.48 -3.79 5.63
CA MET A 148 16.48 -3.16 4.30
C MET A 148 17.88 -3.01 3.67
N GLY A 149 18.94 -3.47 4.33
CA GLY A 149 20.30 -3.60 3.75
C GLY A 149 21.20 -2.35 3.86
N ASP A 150 22.50 -2.55 3.57
CA ASP A 150 23.60 -1.59 3.81
C ASP A 150 23.73 -0.45 2.77
N GLU A 151 22.83 -0.34 1.79
CA GLU A 151 22.96 0.61 0.66
C GLU A 151 22.25 1.96 0.87
N ILE A 152 21.66 2.19 2.05
CA ILE A 152 20.91 3.41 2.33
C ILE A 152 21.84 4.47 2.96
N ASP A 153 21.94 5.65 2.34
CA ASP A 153 22.64 6.78 2.95
C ASP A 153 22.02 7.13 4.31
N ARG A 154 22.86 7.51 5.28
CA ARG A 154 22.45 7.80 6.65
C ARG A 154 21.33 8.84 6.73
N SER A 155 21.37 9.86 5.87
CA SER A 155 20.32 10.88 5.81
C SER A 155 18.97 10.31 5.40
N HIS A 156 18.97 9.36 4.46
CA HIS A 156 17.76 8.67 4.01
C HIS A 156 17.24 7.69 5.08
N VAL A 157 18.13 7.00 5.81
CA VAL A 157 17.74 6.18 6.97
C VAL A 157 17.04 7.02 8.03
N GLU A 158 17.57 8.21 8.35
CA GLU A 158 16.97 9.11 9.34
C GLU A 158 15.58 9.59 8.93
N GLU A 159 15.37 9.87 7.64
CA GLU A 159 14.05 10.21 7.09
C GLU A 159 13.06 9.04 7.21
N LEU A 160 13.46 7.84 6.80
CA LEU A 160 12.63 6.64 6.91
C LEU A 160 12.29 6.32 8.37
N LEU A 161 13.22 6.51 9.30
CA LEU A 161 12.97 6.36 10.74
C LEU A 161 11.96 7.38 11.26
N ALA A 162 12.04 8.63 10.80
CA ALA A 162 11.11 9.68 11.18
C ALA A 162 9.70 9.38 10.66
N VAL A 163 9.59 8.89 9.42
CA VAL A 163 8.32 8.40 8.85
C VAL A 163 7.77 7.22 9.63
N ALA A 164 8.60 6.21 9.91
CA ALA A 164 8.20 5.03 10.66
C ALA A 164 7.71 5.39 12.08
N SER A 165 8.43 6.28 12.76
CA SER A 165 8.06 6.75 14.10
C SER A 165 6.73 7.49 14.08
N HIS A 166 6.52 8.36 13.09
CA HIS A 166 5.26 9.05 12.92
C HIS A 166 4.10 8.07 12.66
N ASN A 167 4.30 7.12 11.75
CA ASN A 167 3.28 6.11 11.43
C ASN A 167 2.95 5.21 12.62
N ASP A 168 3.93 4.84 13.46
CA ASP A 168 3.66 4.12 14.72
C ASP A 168 2.78 4.97 15.64
N GLU A 169 3.08 6.26 15.82
CA GLU A 169 2.22 7.14 16.62
C GLU A 169 0.77 7.22 16.10
N LEU A 170 0.59 7.25 14.78
CA LEU A 170 -0.75 7.29 14.17
C LEU A 170 -1.52 6.00 14.44
N VAL A 171 -0.90 4.83 14.25
CA VAL A 171 -1.59 3.54 14.41
C VAL A 171 -1.88 3.23 15.88
N GLN A 172 -1.00 3.61 16.81
CA GLN A 172 -1.22 3.41 18.25
C GLN A 172 -2.44 4.17 18.79
N ARG A 173 -2.83 5.28 18.14
CA ARG A 173 -3.99 6.10 18.53
C ARG A 173 -5.23 5.77 17.70
N HIS A 174 -5.11 4.89 16.71
CA HIS A 174 -6.19 4.59 15.79
C HIS A 174 -7.18 3.61 16.41
N LEU A 175 -8.47 3.86 16.17
CA LEU A 175 -9.55 2.92 16.41
C LEU A 175 -10.14 2.54 15.06
N PRO A 176 -10.04 1.27 14.62
CA PRO A 176 -10.56 0.87 13.33
C PRO A 176 -12.08 1.10 13.23
N GLY A 177 -12.51 1.54 12.05
CA GLY A 177 -13.93 1.62 11.71
C GLY A 177 -14.55 0.25 11.46
N ILE A 178 -15.79 0.23 10.97
CA ILE A 178 -16.43 -1.00 10.49
C ILE A 178 -16.43 -0.97 8.96
N TYR A 179 -15.73 -1.92 8.35
CA TYR A 179 -15.73 -2.12 6.90
C TYR A 179 -16.87 -3.07 6.50
N PHE A 180 -17.66 -2.71 5.49
CA PHE A 180 -18.76 -3.55 5.00
C PHE A 180 -18.36 -4.30 3.73
N GLY A 181 -17.79 -5.48 3.88
CA GLY A 181 -17.35 -6.28 2.75
C GLY A 181 -16.54 -7.47 3.22
N ASP A 182 -16.19 -8.32 2.27
CA ASP A 182 -15.29 -9.43 2.54
C ASP A 182 -13.83 -8.94 2.57
N ILE A 183 -12.99 -9.62 3.34
CA ILE A 183 -11.54 -9.42 3.33
C ILE A 183 -10.80 -10.74 3.14
N LEU A 184 -9.61 -10.65 2.55
CA LEU A 184 -8.59 -11.68 2.58
C LEU A 184 -7.53 -11.28 3.62
N ALA A 185 -7.36 -12.06 4.68
CA ALA A 185 -6.31 -11.90 5.66
C ALA A 185 -5.30 -13.06 5.53
N VAL A 186 -4.06 -12.75 5.19
CA VAL A 186 -2.99 -13.74 5.08
C VAL A 186 -1.93 -13.43 6.12
N SER A 187 -1.61 -14.38 6.98
CA SER A 187 -0.63 -14.19 8.04
C SER A 187 0.46 -15.26 7.99
N SER A 188 1.63 -14.91 8.51
CA SER A 188 2.71 -15.88 8.66
C SER A 188 2.34 -16.93 9.72
N VAL A 189 2.84 -18.16 9.58
CA VAL A 189 2.62 -19.19 10.61
C VAL A 189 3.21 -18.70 11.93
N GLY A 190 2.37 -18.62 12.97
CA GLY A 190 2.74 -18.11 14.29
C GLY A 190 2.10 -16.76 14.63
N THR A 191 1.54 -16.05 13.65
CA THR A 191 0.79 -14.80 13.82
C THR A 191 -0.65 -15.01 13.33
N ASP A 192 -1.63 -15.44 14.16
CA ASP A 192 -3.04 -15.50 13.70
C ASP A 192 -3.74 -14.13 13.84
N SER A 193 -3.25 -13.13 13.11
CA SER A 193 -3.84 -11.79 13.11
C SER A 193 -5.16 -11.73 12.32
N GLY A 194 -5.42 -12.69 11.43
CA GLY A 194 -6.66 -12.74 10.65
C GLY A 194 -7.91 -12.78 11.52
N SER A 195 -7.89 -13.54 12.62
CA SER A 195 -9.03 -13.63 13.56
C SER A 195 -9.34 -12.31 14.26
N ALA A 196 -8.34 -11.44 14.46
CA ALA A 196 -8.50 -10.16 15.14
C ALA A 196 -9.34 -9.16 14.33
N TRP A 197 -9.51 -9.35 13.02
CA TRP A 197 -10.29 -8.47 12.15
C TRP A 197 -11.81 -8.63 12.27
N HIS A 198 -12.31 -9.74 12.82
CA HIS A 198 -13.75 -10.02 12.92
C HIS A 198 -14.60 -8.88 13.51
N PRO A 199 -14.17 -8.13 14.56
CA PRO A 199 -14.95 -7.02 15.10
C PRO A 199 -15.05 -5.80 14.17
N PHE A 200 -14.18 -5.69 13.16
CA PHE A 200 -14.02 -4.51 12.31
C PHE A 200 -14.46 -4.74 10.86
N VAL A 201 -15.05 -5.92 10.59
CA VAL A 201 -15.49 -6.35 9.26
C VAL A 201 -16.91 -6.91 9.35
N CYS A 202 -17.80 -6.32 8.59
CA CYS A 202 -19.16 -6.80 8.34
C CYS A 202 -19.18 -7.54 7.01
N GLY A 203 -18.69 -8.78 7.03
CA GLY A 203 -18.53 -9.66 5.88
C GLY A 203 -17.71 -10.88 6.24
N THR A 204 -17.25 -11.61 5.22
CA THR A 204 -16.42 -12.80 5.37
C THR A 204 -14.97 -12.39 5.59
N VAL A 205 -14.35 -12.91 6.65
CA VAL A 205 -12.90 -12.83 6.85
C VAL A 205 -12.30 -14.16 6.39
N THR A 206 -11.79 -14.20 5.15
CA THR A 206 -11.09 -15.37 4.60
C THR A 206 -9.65 -15.35 5.08
N LYS A 207 -9.21 -16.42 5.76
CA LYS A 207 -7.91 -16.45 6.44
C LYS A 207 -7.00 -17.54 5.88
N TYR A 208 -5.74 -17.20 5.62
CA TYR A 208 -4.69 -18.15 5.29
C TYR A 208 -3.49 -17.97 6.22
N LEU A 209 -2.93 -19.09 6.66
CA LEU A 209 -1.61 -19.12 7.30
C LEU A 209 -0.60 -19.66 6.30
N VAL A 210 0.46 -18.89 6.08
CA VAL A 210 1.50 -19.20 5.10
C VAL A 210 2.89 -19.15 5.75
N PRO A 211 3.93 -19.80 5.18
CA PRO A 211 5.26 -19.77 5.78
C PRO A 211 5.85 -18.37 5.92
N ASP A 212 5.59 -17.49 4.95
CA ASP A 212 6.04 -16.10 4.93
C ASP A 212 5.03 -15.24 4.16
N ALA A 213 4.32 -14.37 4.88
CA ALA A 213 3.33 -13.47 4.29
C ALA A 213 3.95 -12.25 3.57
N ALA A 214 5.26 -12.02 3.69
CA ALA A 214 5.98 -11.01 2.93
C ALA A 214 6.50 -11.52 1.57
N SER A 215 6.47 -12.83 1.33
CA SER A 215 6.92 -13.44 0.07
C SER A 215 5.80 -13.49 -0.97
N PHE A 216 5.91 -12.69 -2.03
CA PHE A 216 4.93 -12.70 -3.13
C PHE A 216 4.91 -14.00 -3.93
N ASP A 217 5.95 -14.83 -3.88
CA ASP A 217 5.91 -16.18 -4.45
C ASP A 217 4.92 -17.10 -3.72
N VAL A 218 4.62 -16.78 -2.46
CA VAL A 218 3.67 -17.51 -1.63
C VAL A 218 2.30 -16.84 -1.65
N VAL A 219 2.23 -15.52 -1.46
CA VAL A 219 0.96 -14.80 -1.31
C VAL A 219 0.37 -14.31 -2.63
N GLY A 220 1.20 -14.11 -3.67
CA GLY A 220 0.78 -13.57 -4.97
C GLY A 220 -0.39 -14.34 -5.61
N PRO A 221 -0.34 -15.68 -5.70
CA PRO A 221 -1.46 -16.46 -6.24
C PRO A 221 -2.76 -16.36 -5.42
N LEU A 222 -2.67 -16.16 -4.11
CA LEU A 222 -3.85 -15.94 -3.26
C LEU A 222 -4.45 -14.56 -3.51
N VAL A 223 -3.59 -13.54 -3.66
CA VAL A 223 -3.99 -12.17 -4.00
C VAL A 223 -4.70 -12.14 -5.35
N ASP A 224 -4.09 -12.72 -6.39
CA ASP A 224 -4.66 -12.75 -7.75
C ASP A 224 -6.03 -13.44 -7.79
N SER A 225 -6.13 -14.60 -7.13
CA SER A 225 -7.41 -15.32 -7.02
C SER A 225 -8.49 -14.53 -6.28
N TYR A 226 -8.12 -13.63 -5.36
CA TYR A 226 -9.08 -12.83 -4.59
C TYR A 226 -9.44 -11.51 -5.28
N LEU A 227 -8.62 -11.05 -6.23
CA LEU A 227 -8.91 -9.90 -7.09
C LEU A 227 -9.88 -10.24 -8.23
N SER A 228 -10.04 -11.53 -8.54
CA SER A 228 -10.81 -12.07 -9.68
C SER A 228 -12.33 -12.03 -9.50
#